data_AF-A0A957D9K3-F1
#
_entry.id   AF-A0A957D9K3-F1
#
_cell.length_a   1.000
_cell.length_b   1.000
_cell.length_c   1.000
_cell.angle_alpha   90.00
_cell.angle_beta   90.00
_cell.angle_gamma   90.00
#
_symmetry.space_group_name_H-M   'P 1'
#
loop_
_entity.id
_entity.type
_entity.pdbx_description
1 polymer ?
#
loop_
_entity_poly.entity_id
_entity_poly.type
_entity_poly.pdbx_seq_one_letter_code
_entity_poly.pdbx_strand_id
1 'polypeptide(L)'
;MSDAVSSSPVAGQQLSRRTKFIYSLGDWGTSSATVARNTFWFIFLTNVVGIGAGLAGTVVLIGRIWDSINDPLVGMLSDRIQTRWGRRRPFLLFGAVPFGLAFFLMFYVPPIHSTAGLAVYYSLAFLLFDTLYTLVNVPYIALTPELTEDFDERSNLAGWRMGSSILAALVTAGT
;
A
#
# COMPACT_ATOMS: atom_id res chain seq x y z
N MET A 1 37.71 -37.78 24.48
CA MET A 1 37.97 -36.32 24.45
C MET A 1 37.67 -35.79 23.06
N SER A 2 36.42 -35.45 22.79
CA SER A 2 36.00 -34.45 21.79
C SER A 2 34.47 -34.34 21.87
N ASP A 3 33.98 -33.90 23.02
CA ASP A 3 32.58 -33.55 23.19
C ASP A 3 32.30 -32.20 22.52
N ALA A 4 31.26 -32.21 21.69
CA ALA A 4 30.27 -31.15 21.49
C ALA A 4 30.71 -29.67 21.54
N VAL A 5 30.64 -29.04 20.36
CA VAL A 5 29.90 -27.80 20.07
C VAL A 5 29.68 -26.84 21.24
N SER A 6 30.37 -25.69 21.18
CA SER A 6 29.84 -24.43 21.72
C SER A 6 30.04 -23.30 20.71
N SER A 7 29.46 -23.45 19.52
CA SER A 7 29.13 -22.28 18.71
C SER A 7 27.96 -21.58 19.40
N SER A 8 28.27 -20.57 20.22
CA SER A 8 27.26 -19.66 20.74
C SER A 8 26.41 -19.16 19.57
N PRO A 9 25.06 -19.29 19.62
CA PRO A 9 24.23 -18.66 18.61
C PRO A 9 24.52 -17.17 18.68
N VAL A 10 24.91 -16.58 17.55
CA VAL A 10 24.99 -15.12 17.41
C VAL A 10 23.63 -14.60 17.85
N ALA A 11 23.57 -13.95 19.01
CA ALA A 11 22.35 -13.38 19.54
C ALA A 11 21.87 -12.30 18.56
N GLY A 12 21.02 -12.72 17.62
CA GLY A 12 20.38 -11.85 16.65
C GLY A 12 19.68 -10.74 17.41
N GLN A 13 20.08 -9.50 17.15
CA GLN A 13 19.52 -8.34 17.83
C GLN A 13 18.02 -8.27 17.57
N GLN A 14 17.23 -8.66 18.57
CA GLN A 14 15.78 -8.54 18.51
C GLN A 14 15.42 -7.06 18.24
N LEU A 15 14.67 -6.82 17.18
CA LEU A 15 14.17 -5.50 16.82
C LEU A 15 13.29 -4.95 17.94
N SER A 16 13.57 -3.70 18.32
CA SER A 16 12.81 -2.99 19.34
C SER A 16 11.31 -3.02 19.03
N ARG A 17 10.50 -3.31 20.05
CA ARG A 17 9.02 -3.32 19.95
C ARG A 17 8.48 -2.01 19.38
N ARG A 18 9.16 -0.88 19.61
CA ARG A 18 8.81 0.43 19.01
C ARG A 18 8.97 0.44 17.50
N THR A 19 10.04 -0.15 16.97
CA THR A 19 10.27 -0.27 15.52
C THR A 19 9.21 -1.16 14.88
N LYS A 20 8.86 -2.28 15.52
CA LYS A 20 7.78 -3.17 15.07
C LYS A 20 6.44 -2.44 15.01
N PHE A 21 6.12 -1.64 16.04
CA PHE A 21 4.90 -0.86 16.11
C PHE A 21 4.82 0.25 15.04
N ILE A 22 5.88 1.05 14.89
CA ILE A 22 5.93 2.13 13.89
C ILE A 22 5.85 1.56 12.47
N TYR A 23 6.50 0.41 12.23
CA TYR A 23 6.41 -0.29 10.97
C TYR A 23 4.96 -0.73 10.70
N SER A 24 4.34 -1.49 11.61
CA SER A 24 2.94 -1.92 11.50
C SER A 24 1.94 -0.78 11.30
N LEU A 25 2.22 0.43 11.81
CA LEU A 25 1.38 1.61 11.57
C LEU A 25 1.33 2.02 10.09
N GLY A 26 2.42 1.83 9.35
CA GLY A 26 2.48 2.07 7.91
C GLY A 26 1.59 1.10 7.14
N ASP A 27 1.60 -0.18 7.53
CA ASP A 27 0.74 -1.22 6.97
C ASP A 27 -0.75 -0.95 7.25
N TRP A 28 -1.07 -0.42 8.43
CA TRP A 28 -2.43 0.00 8.75
C TRP A 28 -2.95 1.02 7.74
N GLY A 29 -2.18 2.07 7.45
CA GLY A 29 -2.59 3.14 6.54
C GLY A 29 -2.82 2.64 5.11
N THR A 30 -1.89 1.85 4.57
CA THR A 30 -2.00 1.27 3.22
C THR A 30 -3.14 0.27 3.11
N SER A 31 -3.38 -0.53 4.15
CA SER A 31 -4.49 -1.49 4.19
C SER A 31 -5.85 -0.83 4.32
N SER A 32 -5.99 0.20 5.18
CA SER A 32 -7.21 1.00 5.25
C SER A 32 -7.56 1.63 3.90
N ALA A 33 -6.57 2.25 3.23
CA ALA A 33 -6.80 2.86 1.92
C ALA A 33 -7.21 1.81 0.87
N THR A 34 -6.62 0.60 0.92
CA THR A 34 -6.96 -0.52 0.04
C THR A 34 -8.39 -0.99 0.24
N VAL A 35 -8.82 -1.16 1.49
CA VAL A 35 -10.20 -1.56 1.82
C VAL A 35 -11.18 -0.47 1.42
N ALA A 36 -10.87 0.79 1.71
CA ALA A 36 -11.71 1.91 1.33
C ALA A 36 -11.90 1.99 -0.20
N ARG A 37 -10.80 1.83 -0.97
CA ARG A 37 -10.86 1.73 -2.43
C ARG A 37 -11.71 0.55 -2.88
N ASN A 38 -11.52 -0.65 -2.34
CA ASN A 38 -12.21 -1.84 -2.84
C ASN A 38 -13.72 -1.83 -2.52
N THR A 39 -14.10 -1.27 -1.37
CA THR A 39 -15.50 -1.30 -0.88
C THR A 39 -16.28 -0.04 -1.24
N PHE A 40 -15.73 1.13 -0.94
CA PHE A 40 -16.48 2.39 -1.05
C PHE A 40 -16.37 3.04 -2.41
N TRP A 41 -15.33 2.74 -3.20
CA TRP A 41 -15.10 3.46 -4.45
C TRP A 41 -16.24 3.32 -5.45
N PHE A 42 -16.66 2.09 -5.70
CA PHE A 42 -17.75 1.82 -6.63
C PHE A 42 -19.06 2.45 -6.13
N ILE A 43 -19.34 2.34 -4.83
CA ILE A 43 -20.51 2.94 -4.17
C ILE A 43 -20.49 4.46 -4.30
N PHE A 44 -19.33 5.10 -4.14
CA PHE A 44 -19.17 6.53 -4.30
C PHE A 44 -19.49 6.99 -5.72
N LEU A 45 -18.95 6.29 -6.74
CA LEU A 45 -19.22 6.59 -8.14
C LEU A 45 -20.70 6.47 -8.50
N THR A 46 -21.41 5.49 -7.96
CA THR A 46 -22.83 5.29 -8.29
C THR A 46 -23.77 6.15 -7.45
N ASN A 47 -23.53 6.25 -6.14
CA ASN A 47 -24.51 6.80 -5.20
C ASN A 47 -24.25 8.27 -4.84
N VAL A 48 -22.99 8.72 -4.86
CA VAL A 48 -22.63 10.12 -4.54
C VAL A 48 -22.50 10.94 -5.82
N VAL A 49 -21.75 10.42 -6.79
CA VAL A 49 -21.52 11.11 -8.06
C VAL A 49 -22.71 10.92 -9.01
N GLY A 50 -23.41 9.79 -8.90
CA GLY A 50 -24.56 9.50 -9.77
C GLY A 50 -24.18 8.99 -11.15
N ILE A 51 -22.96 8.46 -11.35
CA ILE A 51 -22.59 7.83 -12.62
C ILE A 51 -23.29 6.47 -12.71
N GLY A 52 -23.90 6.17 -13.85
CA GLY A 52 -24.56 4.88 -14.07
C GLY A 52 -23.61 3.70 -13.83
N ALA A 53 -24.12 2.63 -13.21
CA ALA A 53 -23.34 1.45 -12.80
C ALA A 53 -22.51 0.82 -13.94
N GLY A 54 -23.00 0.87 -15.18
CA GLY A 54 -22.27 0.40 -16.35
C GLY A 54 -20.96 1.17 -16.57
N LEU A 55 -21.01 2.50 -16.53
CA LEU A 55 -19.83 3.36 -16.67
C LEU A 55 -18.90 3.25 -15.45
N ALA A 56 -19.46 3.22 -14.23
CA ALA A 56 -18.67 3.01 -13.01
C ALA A 56 -17.90 1.67 -13.08
N GLY A 57 -18.55 0.61 -13.57
CA GLY A 57 -17.91 -0.68 -13.83
C GLY A 57 -16.79 -0.60 -14.85
N THR A 58 -16.97 0.17 -15.94
CA THR A 58 -15.91 0.41 -16.92
C THR A 58 -14.70 1.14 -16.31
N VAL A 59 -14.93 2.16 -15.49
CA VAL A 59 -13.84 2.89 -14.79
C VAL A 59 -13.04 1.95 -13.89
N VAL A 60 -13.73 1.11 -13.11
CA VAL A 60 -13.08 0.11 -12.26
C VAL A 60 -12.31 -0.92 -13.10
N LEU A 61 -12.86 -1.37 -14.23
CA LEU A 61 -12.20 -2.32 -15.12
C LEU A 61 -10.90 -1.74 -15.71
N ILE A 62 -10.94 -0.49 -16.20
CA ILE A 62 -9.74 0.22 -16.69
C ILE A 62 -8.70 0.28 -15.59
N GLY A 63 -9.13 0.60 -14.36
CA GLY A 63 -8.27 0.59 -13.18
C GLY A 63 -7.58 -0.75 -12.94
N ARG A 64 -8.31 -1.87 -13.05
CA ARG A 64 -7.74 -3.22 -12.88
C ARG A 64 -6.75 -3.62 -13.97
N ILE A 65 -7.02 -3.22 -15.22
CA ILE A 65 -6.08 -3.43 -16.32
C ILE A 65 -4.80 -2.64 -16.05
N TRP A 66 -4.92 -1.39 -15.59
CA TRP A 66 -3.77 -0.58 -15.23
C TRP A 66 -2.97 -1.19 -14.08
N ASP A 67 -3.62 -1.62 -12.99
CA ASP A 67 -3.03 -2.30 -11.83
C ASP A 67 -2.11 -3.47 -12.28
N SER A 68 -2.60 -4.29 -13.21
CA SER A 68 -1.83 -5.42 -13.76
C SER A 68 -0.55 -5.03 -14.53
N ILE A 69 -0.50 -3.80 -15.07
CA ILE A 69 0.64 -3.24 -15.80
C ILE A 69 1.57 -2.47 -14.85
N ASN A 70 0.97 -1.68 -13.96
CA ASN A 70 1.62 -0.83 -12.98
C ASN A 70 2.48 -1.65 -12.00
N ASP A 71 1.98 -2.79 -11.55
CA ASP A 71 2.67 -3.67 -10.60
C ASP A 71 4.05 -4.14 -11.08
N PRO A 72 4.20 -4.76 -12.28
CA PRO A 72 5.51 -5.11 -12.81
C PRO A 72 6.43 -3.90 -13.07
N LEU A 73 5.87 -2.79 -13.58
CA LEU A 73 6.64 -1.59 -13.90
C LEU A 73 7.27 -0.97 -12.64
N VAL A 74 6.46 -0.79 -11.60
CA VAL A 74 6.93 -0.25 -10.32
C VAL A 74 7.85 -1.23 -9.61
N GLY A 75 7.60 -2.54 -9.71
CA GLY A 75 8.52 -3.57 -9.22
C GLY A 75 9.93 -3.41 -9.81
N MET A 76 10.03 -3.35 -11.14
CA MET A 76 11.33 -3.14 -11.82
C MET A 76 11.96 -1.78 -11.48
N LEU A 77 11.15 -0.72 -11.35
CA LEU A 77 11.63 0.62 -11.04
C LEU A 77 12.18 0.70 -9.61
N SER A 78 11.45 0.14 -8.64
CA SER A 78 11.84 0.07 -7.24
C SER A 78 13.16 -0.68 -7.02
N ASP A 79 13.44 -1.69 -7.85
CA ASP A 79 14.70 -2.43 -7.77
C ASP A 79 15.90 -1.66 -8.34
N ARG A 80 15.66 -0.75 -9.29
CA ARG A 80 16.73 0.02 -9.96
C ARG A 80 17.04 1.35 -9.27
N ILE A 81 16.12 1.93 -8.51
CA ILE A 81 16.33 3.24 -7.88
C ILE A 81 17.16 3.08 -6.60
N GLN A 82 18.43 3.49 -6.67
CA GLN A 82 19.28 3.70 -5.50
C GLN A 82 19.42 5.20 -5.25
N THR A 83 18.94 5.67 -4.10
CA THR A 83 19.08 7.08 -3.72
C THR A 83 20.09 7.26 -2.59
N ARG A 84 20.61 8.49 -2.49
CA ARG A 84 21.51 8.98 -1.44
C ARG A 84 20.98 8.85 0.00
N TRP A 85 19.67 8.63 0.22
CA TRP A 85 19.07 8.46 1.55
C TRP A 85 18.73 6.99 1.87
N GLY A 86 19.27 6.06 1.07
CA GLY A 86 18.95 4.64 1.09
C GLY A 86 17.97 4.24 -0.02
N ARG A 87 17.81 2.94 -0.22
CA ARG A 87 17.04 2.39 -1.34
C ARG A 87 15.51 2.61 -1.19
N ARG A 88 14.99 2.71 0.04
CA ARG A 88 13.53 2.60 0.32
C ARG A 88 12.93 3.75 1.14
N ARG A 89 13.70 4.42 2.00
CA ARG A 89 13.23 5.51 2.87
C ARG A 89 12.65 6.73 2.13
N PRO A 90 13.23 7.22 1.01
CA PRO A 90 12.65 8.36 0.30
C PRO A 90 11.30 8.05 -0.32
N PHE A 91 11.05 6.82 -0.79
CA PHE A 91 9.74 6.45 -1.34
C PHE A 91 8.64 6.53 -0.28
N LEU A 92 8.93 6.13 0.96
CA LEU A 92 7.96 6.23 2.04
C LEU A 92 7.73 7.67 2.48
N LEU A 93 8.79 8.47 2.65
CA LEU A 93 8.67 9.84 3.13
C LEU A 93 8.08 10.78 2.08
N PHE A 94 8.57 10.71 0.84
CA PHE A 94 8.12 11.57 -0.24
C PHE A 94 6.90 11.03 -0.97
N GLY A 95 6.64 9.71 -0.93
CA GLY A 95 5.48 9.09 -1.54
C GLY A 95 4.22 9.13 -0.67
N ALA A 96 4.34 9.21 0.65
CA ALA A 96 3.18 9.29 1.55
C ALA A 96 2.32 10.54 1.30
N VAL A 97 2.93 11.70 1.02
CA VAL A 97 2.20 12.95 0.79
C VAL A 97 1.41 12.91 -0.54
N PRO A 98 2.02 12.59 -1.70
CA PRO A 98 1.31 12.36 -2.94
C PRO A 98 0.24 11.27 -2.83
N PHE A 99 0.52 10.19 -2.10
CA PHE A 99 -0.43 9.10 -1.90
C PHE A 99 -1.70 9.58 -1.16
N GLY A 100 -1.54 10.33 -0.07
CA GLY A 100 -2.66 10.94 0.64
C GLY A 100 -3.43 11.95 -0.23
N LEU A 101 -2.73 12.74 -1.04
CA LEU A 101 -3.38 13.67 -1.98
C LEU A 101 -4.19 12.93 -3.05
N ALA A 102 -3.64 11.84 -3.61
CA ALA A 102 -4.33 11.02 -4.59
C ALA A 102 -5.56 10.33 -3.99
N PHE A 103 -5.47 9.87 -2.74
CA PHE A 103 -6.63 9.34 -2.00
C PHE A 103 -7.73 10.40 -1.86
N PHE A 104 -7.36 11.64 -1.48
CA PHE A 104 -8.31 12.75 -1.42
C PHE A 104 -8.94 13.05 -2.79
N LEU A 105 -8.13 13.12 -3.86
CA LEU A 105 -8.60 13.35 -5.23
C LEU A 105 -9.59 12.29 -5.71
N MET A 106 -9.41 11.04 -5.26
CA MET A 106 -10.32 9.94 -5.57
C MET A 106 -11.74 10.30 -5.08
N PHE A 107 -11.88 10.70 -3.81
CA PHE A 107 -13.18 11.03 -3.21
C PHE A 107 -13.62 12.50 -3.37
N TYR A 108 -12.84 13.32 -4.07
CA TYR A 108 -13.22 14.69 -4.37
C TYR A 108 -14.24 14.71 -5.51
N VAL A 109 -15.33 15.46 -5.33
CA VAL A 109 -16.35 15.68 -6.36
C VAL A 109 -16.02 16.96 -7.12
N PRO A 110 -15.49 16.88 -8.35
CA PRO A 110 -15.20 18.08 -9.13
C PRO A 110 -16.50 18.70 -9.67
N PRO A 111 -16.54 20.01 -9.93
CA PRO A 111 -17.69 20.70 -10.53
C PRO A 111 -17.78 20.41 -12.05
N ILE A 112 -17.84 19.12 -12.42
CA ILE A 112 -17.96 18.65 -13.80
C ILE A 112 -19.38 18.12 -14.00
N HIS A 113 -20.10 18.70 -14.96
CA HIS A 113 -21.50 18.32 -15.25
C HIS A 113 -21.63 17.24 -16.33
N SER A 114 -20.57 16.96 -17.09
CA SER A 114 -20.57 15.94 -18.15
C SER A 114 -20.21 14.57 -17.59
N THR A 115 -21.05 13.56 -17.86
CA THR A 115 -20.81 12.16 -17.47
C THR A 115 -19.49 11.62 -18.03
N ALA A 116 -19.14 11.99 -19.27
CA ALA A 116 -17.87 11.59 -19.88
C ALA A 116 -16.67 12.25 -19.18
N GLY A 117 -16.82 13.53 -18.82
CA GLY A 117 -15.79 14.25 -18.06
C GLY A 117 -15.55 13.66 -16.68
N LEU A 118 -16.63 13.28 -15.98
CA LEU A 118 -16.54 12.59 -14.69
C LEU A 118 -15.86 11.21 -14.84
N ALA A 119 -16.23 10.42 -15.85
CA ALA A 119 -15.62 9.12 -16.10
C ALA A 119 -14.10 9.22 -16.36
N VAL A 120 -13.66 10.22 -17.14
CA VAL A 120 -12.24 10.48 -17.38
C VAL A 120 -11.54 10.92 -16.10
N TYR A 121 -12.11 11.87 -15.36
CA TYR A 121 -11.55 12.35 -14.10
C TYR A 121 -11.33 11.20 -13.11
N TYR A 122 -12.36 10.38 -12.89
CA TYR A 122 -12.28 9.28 -11.94
C TYR A 122 -11.42 8.12 -12.40
N SER A 123 -11.29 7.90 -13.71
CA SER A 123 -10.29 6.98 -14.25
C SER A 123 -8.89 7.49 -13.90
N LEU A 124 -8.57 8.74 -14.23
CA LEU A 124 -7.27 9.33 -13.94
C LEU A 124 -6.94 9.37 -12.44
N ALA A 125 -7.93 9.71 -11.60
CA ALA A 125 -7.76 9.71 -10.15
C ALA A 125 -7.46 8.29 -9.63
N PHE A 126 -8.15 7.27 -10.14
CA PHE A 126 -7.89 5.88 -9.81
C PHE A 126 -6.48 5.45 -10.24
N LEU A 127 -6.10 5.72 -11.50
CA LEU A 127 -4.78 5.43 -12.05
C LEU A 127 -3.66 6.07 -11.21
N LEU A 128 -3.83 7.34 -10.84
CA LEU A 128 -2.87 8.07 -10.01
C LEU A 128 -2.76 7.47 -8.60
N PHE A 129 -3.89 7.19 -7.96
CA PHE A 129 -3.92 6.54 -6.65
C PHE A 129 -3.21 5.19 -6.69
N ASP A 130 -3.50 4.39 -7.71
CA ASP A 130 -2.98 3.04 -7.87
C ASP A 130 -1.46 3.05 -8.11
N THR A 131 -0.96 3.91 -8.99
CA THR A 131 0.49 4.08 -9.20
C THR A 131 1.21 4.53 -7.94
N LEU A 132 0.66 5.48 -7.18
CA LEU A 132 1.27 5.94 -5.94
C LEU A 132 1.19 4.89 -4.82
N TYR A 133 0.08 4.15 -4.77
CA TYR A 133 -0.08 3.02 -3.86
C TYR A 133 1.02 1.98 -4.08
N THR A 134 1.20 1.51 -5.31
CA THR A 134 2.24 0.51 -5.64
C THR A 134 3.64 1.07 -5.38
N LEU A 135 3.87 2.34 -5.68
CA LEU A 135 5.16 3.01 -5.45
C LEU A 135 5.54 3.09 -3.96
N VAL A 136 4.56 3.17 -3.06
CA VAL A 136 4.78 3.16 -1.60
C VAL A 136 4.81 1.73 -1.07
N ASN A 137 3.89 0.88 -1.52
CA ASN A 137 3.66 -0.46 -0.99
C ASN A 137 4.80 -1.44 -1.35
N VAL A 138 5.34 -1.38 -2.57
CA VAL A 138 6.43 -2.28 -3.00
C VAL A 138 7.71 -2.07 -2.17
N PRO A 139 8.25 -0.84 -2.03
CA PRO A 139 9.40 -0.60 -1.16
C PRO A 139 9.11 -0.94 0.30
N TYR A 140 7.88 -0.68 0.77
CA TYR A 140 7.42 -0.96 2.12
C TYR A 140 7.48 -2.47 2.43
N ILE A 141 6.85 -3.33 1.63
CA ILE A 141 6.86 -4.78 1.85
C ILE A 141 8.30 -5.32 1.86
N ALA A 142 9.14 -4.81 0.97
CA ALA A 142 10.50 -5.28 0.83
C ALA A 142 11.51 -4.63 1.82
N LEU A 143 11.07 -3.73 2.73
CA LEU A 143 11.81 -3.40 3.95
C LEU A 143 11.81 -4.55 4.97
N THR A 144 10.75 -5.37 5.00
CA THR A 144 10.63 -6.50 5.95
C THR A 144 11.87 -7.41 5.98
N PRO A 145 12.40 -7.91 4.84
CA PRO A 145 13.60 -8.76 4.84
C PRO A 145 14.90 -8.01 5.13
N GLU A 146 14.96 -6.69 4.98
CA GLU A 146 16.15 -5.87 5.30
C GLU A 146 16.24 -5.53 6.80
N LEU A 147 15.12 -5.61 7.54
CA LEU A 147 15.08 -5.27 8.96
C LEU A 147 15.64 -6.37 9.87
N THR A 148 15.54 -7.64 9.47
CA THR A 148 16.10 -8.76 10.24
C THR A 148 16.47 -9.92 9.31
N GLU A 149 17.61 -10.55 9.57
CA GLU A 149 18.07 -11.75 8.85
C GLU A 149 17.56 -13.04 9.50
N ASP A 150 17.02 -12.95 10.72
CA ASP A 150 16.51 -14.08 11.48
C ASP A 150 15.10 -14.49 10.97
N PHE A 151 14.94 -15.75 10.62
CA PHE A 151 13.70 -16.31 10.09
C PHE A 151 12.55 -16.22 11.11
N ASP A 152 12.84 -16.48 12.39
CA ASP A 152 11.83 -16.43 13.45
C ASP A 152 11.36 -14.99 13.69
N GLU A 153 12.27 -14.02 13.57
CA GLU A 153 11.93 -12.62 13.74
C GLU A 153 11.18 -12.05 12.52
N ARG A 154 11.51 -12.49 11.29
CA ARG A 154 10.72 -12.17 10.09
C ARG A 154 9.29 -12.67 10.20
N SER A 155 9.10 -13.90 10.66
CA SER A 155 7.77 -14.49 10.86
C SER A 155 6.96 -13.69 11.90
N ASN A 156 7.60 -13.31 13.01
CA ASN A 156 6.97 -12.52 14.05
C ASN A 156 6.58 -11.10 13.55
N LEU A 157 7.45 -10.43 12.80
CA LEU A 157 7.16 -9.14 12.16
C LEU A 157 6.02 -9.23 11.14
N ALA A 158 6.00 -10.28 10.32
CA ALA A 158 4.92 -10.53 9.39
C ALA A 158 3.59 -10.73 10.12
N GLY A 159 3.61 -11.43 11.26
CA GLY A 159 2.44 -11.59 12.14
C GLY A 159 1.91 -10.26 12.69
N TRP A 160 2.79 -9.42 13.23
CA TRP A 160 2.42 -8.07 13.71
C TRP A 160 1.86 -7.19 12.59
N ARG A 161 2.45 -7.25 11.40
CA ARG A 161 1.99 -6.53 10.21
C ARG A 161 0.60 -7.01 9.76
N MET A 162 0.43 -8.31 9.61
CA MET A 162 -0.84 -8.89 9.18
C MET A 162 -1.96 -8.65 10.20
N GLY A 163 -1.63 -8.68 11.50
CA GLY A 163 -2.56 -8.30 12.57
C GLY A 163 -3.04 -6.84 12.46
N SER A 164 -2.13 -5.88 12.23
CA SER A 164 -2.52 -4.49 12.00
C SER A 164 -3.36 -4.32 10.73
N SER A 165 -3.03 -5.03 9.65
CA SER A 165 -3.81 -5.04 8.41
C SER A 165 -5.24 -5.53 8.62
N ILE A 166 -5.44 -6.61 9.37
CA ILE A 166 -6.76 -7.17 9.64
C ILE A 166 -7.58 -6.19 10.48
N LEU A 167 -6.99 -5.59 11.52
CA LEU A 167 -7.67 -4.59 12.35
C LEU A 167 -8.06 -3.35 11.53
N ALA A 168 -7.14 -2.84 10.71
CA ALA A 168 -7.42 -1.74 9.80
C ALA A 168 -8.58 -2.04 8.86
N ALA A 169 -8.60 -3.26 8.29
CA ALA A 169 -9.66 -3.71 7.41
C ALA A 169 -11.02 -3.79 8.12
N LEU A 170 -11.06 -4.36 9.33
CA LEU A 170 -12.29 -4.47 10.13
C LEU A 170 -12.86 -3.10 10.50
N VAL A 171 -12.00 -2.18 10.96
CA VAL A 171 -12.43 -0.81 11.31
C VAL A 171 -12.95 -0.10 10.07
N THR A 172 -12.25 -0.20 8.95
CA THR A 172 -12.62 0.51 7.72
C THR A 172 -13.89 -0.05 7.07
N ALA A 173 -14.09 -1.37 7.13
CA ALA A 173 -15.27 -2.02 6.56
C ALA A 173 -16.51 -1.95 7.48
N GLY A 174 -16.31 -1.77 8.79
CA GLY A 174 -17.37 -1.72 9.78
C GLY A 174 -17.98 -0.34 10.02
N THR A 175 -17.42 0.72 9.42
CA THR A 175 -17.96 2.09 9.42
C THR A 175 -18.63 2.43 8.10
#